data_AF-D1Z1J6-F1
#
_entry.id   AF-D1Z1J6-F1
#
_cell.length_a   1.000
_cell.length_b   1.000
_cell.length_c   1.000
_cell.angle_alpha   90.00
_cell.angle_beta   90.00
_cell.angle_gamma   90.00
#
_symmetry.space_group_name_H-M   'P 1'
#
loop_
_entity.id
_entity.type
_entity.pdbx_description
1 polymer ?
#
loop_
_entity_poly.entity_id
_entity_poly.type
_entity_poly.pdbx_seq_one_letter_code
_entity_poly.pdbx_strand_id
1 'polypeptide(L)'
;MENDHMLKMQAINEYLSDTRQRFWTINQDYFDNSIPDIMLRISDRLYSRIGYAHSNPLGIVLSYRYLQKYGWDVMDDVFKHEIAHVYAYHFHGERGHRGCNFLDACSRMGVSPSARTNELFVEREKWYYRCRKCGDSIFTYRPLTKVEYCECCAPSDESMLIKVTKDQLSIPLNEFRARIRPKISVYQCSKCGREVRRYKRWSDKHSCALCHPGVFDETCLMTLVRG
;
A
#
# COMPACT_ATOMS: atom_id res chain seq x y z
N MET A 1 -15.39 -5.87 6.36
CA MET A 1 -14.27 -5.28 7.13
C MET A 1 -13.61 -6.29 8.05
N GLU A 2 -14.30 -6.85 9.06
CA GLU A 2 -13.68 -7.84 9.97
C GLU A 2 -13.39 -9.18 9.26
N ASN A 3 -14.32 -9.62 8.41
CA ASN A 3 -14.16 -10.81 7.57
C ASN A 3 -13.01 -10.68 6.55
N ASP A 4 -12.86 -9.51 5.91
CA ASP A 4 -11.78 -9.27 4.92
C ASP A 4 -10.39 -9.27 5.58
N HIS A 5 -10.30 -8.77 6.81
CA HIS A 5 -9.06 -8.78 7.58
C HIS A 5 -8.68 -10.22 7.98
N MET A 6 -9.64 -11.02 8.44
CA MET A 6 -9.40 -12.44 8.77
C MET A 6 -8.94 -13.24 7.55
N LEU A 7 -9.65 -13.13 6.42
CA LEU A 7 -9.28 -13.82 5.18
C LEU A 7 -7.86 -13.45 4.72
N LYS A 8 -7.50 -12.18 4.82
CA LYS A 8 -6.14 -11.72 4.49
C LYS A 8 -5.09 -12.29 5.45
N MET A 9 -5.36 -12.35 6.75
CA MET A 9 -4.43 -12.96 7.71
C MET A 9 -4.26 -14.46 7.47
N GLN A 10 -5.34 -15.17 7.12
CA GLN A 10 -5.27 -16.58 6.73
C GLN A 10 -4.38 -16.75 5.49
N ALA A 11 -4.62 -15.99 4.43
CA ALA A 11 -3.79 -16.05 3.22
C ALA A 11 -2.31 -15.72 3.50
N ILE A 12 -2.03 -14.73 4.36
CA ILE A 12 -0.65 -14.41 4.77
C ILE A 12 0.01 -15.59 5.50
N ASN A 13 -0.72 -16.28 6.37
CA ASN A 13 -0.20 -17.43 7.09
C ASN A 13 0.02 -18.64 6.17
N GLU A 14 -0.86 -18.86 5.20
CA GLU A 14 -0.68 -19.88 4.15
C GLU A 14 0.59 -19.60 3.34
N TYR A 15 0.75 -18.38 2.81
CA TYR A 15 1.97 -18.00 2.10
C TYR A 15 3.22 -18.12 2.97
N LEU A 16 3.14 -17.81 4.26
CA LEU A 16 4.27 -17.96 5.16
C LEU A 16 4.64 -19.44 5.36
N SER A 17 3.64 -20.32 5.49
CA SER A 17 3.85 -21.77 5.55
C SER A 17 4.52 -22.30 4.28
N ASP A 18 4.01 -21.90 3.11
CA ASP A 18 4.61 -22.26 1.82
C ASP A 18 6.04 -21.75 1.70
N THR A 19 6.29 -20.51 2.14
CA THR A 19 7.64 -19.91 2.10
C THR A 19 8.62 -20.71 2.94
N ARG A 20 8.20 -21.21 4.11
CA ARG A 20 9.04 -22.09 4.96
C ARG A 20 9.32 -23.42 4.27
N GLN A 21 8.30 -24.06 3.71
CA GLN A 21 8.48 -25.33 3.00
C GLN A 21 9.43 -25.18 1.81
N ARG A 22 9.28 -24.11 1.03
CA ARG A 22 10.16 -23.78 -0.09
C ARG A 22 11.59 -23.50 0.36
N PHE A 23 11.77 -22.73 1.45
CA PHE A 23 13.09 -22.49 2.00
C PHE A 23 13.79 -23.80 2.37
N TRP A 24 13.08 -24.68 3.07
CA TRP A 24 13.63 -25.98 3.48
C TRP A 24 14.02 -26.82 2.27
N THR A 25 13.14 -26.91 1.27
CA THR A 25 13.41 -27.64 0.02
C THR A 25 14.61 -27.06 -0.73
N ILE A 26 14.69 -25.74 -0.89
CA ILE A 26 15.81 -25.07 -1.57
C ILE A 26 17.12 -25.26 -0.80
N ASN A 27 17.09 -25.11 0.53
CA ASN A 27 18.28 -25.29 1.36
C ASN A 27 18.80 -26.74 1.28
N GLN A 28 17.89 -27.71 1.28
CA GLN A 28 18.23 -29.11 1.08
C GLN A 28 18.80 -29.38 -0.33
N ASP A 29 18.10 -28.96 -1.37
CA ASP A 29 18.41 -29.34 -2.76
C ASP A 29 19.67 -28.65 -3.31
N TYR A 30 19.95 -27.42 -2.89
CA TYR A 30 21.03 -26.59 -3.48
C TYR A 30 22.17 -26.28 -2.52
N PHE A 31 21.95 -26.44 -1.22
CA PHE A 31 22.89 -26.00 -0.19
C PHE A 31 23.16 -27.05 0.90
N ASP A 32 22.72 -28.29 0.72
CA ASP A 32 22.95 -29.40 1.66
C ASP A 32 22.55 -29.06 3.11
N ASN A 33 21.48 -28.28 3.29
CA ASN A 33 21.02 -27.75 4.59
C ASN A 33 22.05 -26.87 5.32
N SER A 34 23.01 -26.27 4.62
CA SER A 34 24.04 -25.44 5.23
C SER A 34 23.53 -24.07 5.66
N ILE A 35 22.52 -23.49 4.99
CA ILE A 35 21.98 -22.18 5.37
C ILE A 35 21.25 -22.34 6.72
N PRO A 36 21.52 -21.49 7.73
CA PRO A 36 20.85 -21.58 9.01
C PRO A 36 19.36 -21.23 8.90
N ASP A 37 18.61 -21.52 9.96
CA ASP A 37 17.25 -21.00 10.08
C ASP A 37 17.25 -19.47 10.03
N ILE A 38 16.38 -18.93 9.18
CA ILE A 38 16.24 -17.49 8.96
C ILE A 38 14.83 -17.00 9.28
N MET A 39 14.71 -15.70 9.56
CA MET A 39 13.42 -15.06 9.69
C MET A 39 12.74 -14.95 8.33
N LEU A 40 11.60 -15.60 8.17
CA LEU A 40 10.74 -15.47 6.98
C LEU A 40 9.51 -14.65 7.34
N ARG A 41 9.20 -13.65 6.49
CA ARG A 41 8.04 -12.78 6.71
C ARG A 41 7.32 -12.44 5.41
N ILE A 42 6.00 -12.54 5.44
CA ILE A 42 5.13 -11.97 4.41
C ILE A 42 4.66 -10.59 4.86
N SER A 43 4.94 -9.56 4.07
CA SER A 43 4.58 -8.17 4.40
C SER A 43 3.46 -7.65 3.51
N ASP A 44 2.38 -7.19 4.13
CA ASP A 44 1.31 -6.45 3.46
C ASP A 44 1.65 -4.96 3.26
N ARG A 45 2.73 -4.48 3.91
CA ARG A 45 3.23 -3.11 3.85
C ARG A 45 4.39 -2.92 2.88
N LEU A 46 4.83 -3.96 2.19
CA LEU A 46 5.93 -3.88 1.22
C LEU A 46 5.40 -3.55 -0.18
N TYR A 47 5.50 -2.27 -0.58
CA TYR A 47 5.02 -1.76 -1.87
C TYR A 47 6.15 -1.46 -2.86
N SER A 48 7.33 -1.17 -2.35
CA SER A 48 8.44 -0.64 -3.14
C SER A 48 9.29 -1.71 -3.81
N ARG A 49 9.21 -2.96 -3.34
CA ARG A 49 10.03 -4.10 -3.75
C ARG A 49 9.17 -5.38 -3.73
N ILE A 50 9.57 -6.36 -4.53
CA ILE A 50 8.89 -7.67 -4.60
C ILE A 50 9.29 -8.54 -3.39
N GLY A 51 10.57 -8.53 -3.05
CA GLY A 51 11.16 -9.10 -1.86
C GLY A 51 12.42 -8.34 -1.46
N TYR A 52 12.99 -8.68 -0.29
CA TYR A 52 14.36 -8.34 0.07
C TYR A 52 14.90 -9.26 1.16
N ALA A 53 16.18 -9.58 1.10
CA ALA A 53 16.96 -10.13 2.20
C ALA A 53 17.47 -9.03 3.14
N HIS A 54 17.57 -9.33 4.43
CA HIS A 54 18.19 -8.47 5.44
C HIS A 54 19.11 -9.27 6.36
N SER A 55 20.16 -8.61 6.86
CA SER A 55 21.27 -9.25 7.57
C SER A 55 21.13 -9.24 9.10
N ASN A 56 20.23 -8.43 9.66
CA ASN A 56 20.03 -8.37 11.11
C ASN A 56 18.55 -8.08 11.47
N PRO A 57 17.80 -9.07 12.01
CA PRO A 57 18.16 -10.50 12.04
C PRO A 57 18.38 -11.05 10.63
N LEU A 58 19.01 -12.20 10.44
CA LEU A 58 19.13 -12.78 9.09
C LEU A 58 17.75 -13.24 8.61
N GLY A 59 17.29 -12.77 7.45
CA GLY A 59 15.93 -13.04 7.02
C GLY A 59 15.56 -12.54 5.65
N ILE A 60 14.37 -12.97 5.19
CA ILE A 60 13.78 -12.59 3.92
C ILE A 60 12.36 -12.08 4.16
N VAL A 61 12.02 -10.98 3.51
CA VAL A 61 10.67 -10.42 3.49
C VAL A 61 10.14 -10.42 2.07
N LEU A 62 8.99 -11.05 1.85
CA LEU A 62 8.26 -11.04 0.57
C LEU A 62 7.01 -10.16 0.65
N SER A 63 6.60 -9.58 -0.48
CA SER A 63 5.38 -8.78 -0.56
C SER A 63 4.14 -9.65 -0.76
N TYR A 64 3.18 -9.55 0.16
CA TYR A 64 1.87 -10.21 0.05
C TYR A 64 1.17 -9.87 -1.27
N ARG A 65 1.28 -8.61 -1.71
CA ARG A 65 0.61 -8.12 -2.92
C ARG A 65 1.13 -8.77 -4.19
N TYR A 66 2.44 -9.02 -4.24
CA TYR A 66 3.07 -9.66 -5.40
C TYR A 66 2.81 -11.17 -5.40
N LEU A 67 2.83 -11.81 -4.23
CA LEU A 67 2.38 -13.20 -4.06
C LEU A 67 0.93 -13.38 -4.50
N GLN A 68 0.04 -12.49 -4.08
CA GLN A 68 -1.37 -12.54 -4.47
C GLN A 68 -1.55 -12.32 -5.98
N LYS A 69 -0.78 -11.40 -6.59
CA LYS A 69 -0.95 -11.03 -8.00
C LYS A 69 -0.35 -12.05 -8.96
N TYR A 70 0.84 -12.56 -8.66
CA TYR A 70 1.63 -13.37 -9.59
C TYR A 70 1.75 -14.83 -9.16
N GLY A 71 1.35 -15.17 -7.93
CA GLY A 71 1.50 -16.52 -7.40
C GLY A 71 2.97 -16.93 -7.26
N TRP A 72 3.15 -18.23 -6.99
CA TRP A 72 4.49 -18.80 -6.82
C TRP A 72 5.26 -18.96 -8.14
N ASP A 73 4.60 -19.04 -9.29
CA ASP A 73 5.26 -19.20 -10.60
C ASP A 73 6.29 -18.10 -10.88
N VAL A 74 6.03 -16.89 -10.38
CA VAL A 74 6.93 -15.74 -10.49
C VAL A 74 7.73 -15.51 -9.21
N MET A 75 7.09 -15.73 -8.05
CA MET A 75 7.72 -15.45 -6.76
C MET A 75 8.81 -16.44 -6.38
N ASP A 76 8.84 -17.64 -6.97
CA ASP A 76 9.89 -18.63 -6.71
C ASP A 76 11.27 -18.13 -7.14
N ASP A 77 11.38 -17.53 -8.34
CA ASP A 77 12.62 -16.91 -8.83
C ASP A 77 13.09 -15.76 -7.94
N VAL A 78 12.15 -14.92 -7.50
CA VAL A 78 12.45 -13.81 -6.58
C VAL A 78 12.92 -14.36 -5.25
N PHE A 79 12.26 -15.40 -4.72
CA PHE A 79 12.62 -15.97 -3.44
C PHE A 79 14.00 -16.62 -3.46
N LYS A 80 14.30 -17.42 -4.50
CA LYS A 80 15.64 -17.96 -4.74
C LYS A 80 16.71 -16.86 -4.86
N HIS A 81 16.40 -15.76 -5.53
CA HIS A 81 17.29 -14.60 -5.59
C HIS A 81 17.58 -14.01 -4.19
N GLU A 82 16.57 -13.88 -3.33
CA GLU A 82 16.78 -13.42 -1.95
C GLU A 82 17.56 -14.45 -1.10
N ILE A 83 17.37 -15.75 -1.34
CA ILE A 83 18.17 -16.82 -0.70
C ILE A 83 19.64 -16.72 -1.12
N ALA A 84 19.94 -16.41 -2.38
CA ALA A 84 21.31 -16.19 -2.83
C ALA A 84 21.99 -15.03 -2.07
N HIS A 85 21.26 -13.96 -1.76
CA HIS A 85 21.76 -12.88 -0.90
C HIS A 85 22.03 -13.36 0.53
N VAL A 86 21.12 -14.15 1.10
CA VAL A 86 21.31 -14.72 2.45
C VAL A 86 22.56 -15.60 2.49
N TYR A 87 22.73 -16.50 1.52
CA TYR A 87 23.89 -17.38 1.41
C TYR A 87 25.20 -16.59 1.31
N ALA A 88 25.28 -15.68 0.32
CA ALA A 88 26.48 -14.89 0.06
C ALA A 88 26.87 -14.02 1.27
N TYR A 89 25.88 -13.44 1.94
CA TYR A 89 26.14 -12.63 3.14
C TYR A 89 26.54 -13.49 4.34
N HIS A 90 25.84 -14.61 4.60
CA HIS A 90 26.07 -15.41 5.79
C HIS A 90 27.46 -16.07 5.79
N PHE A 91 27.88 -16.62 4.65
CA PHE A 91 29.14 -17.35 4.55
C PHE A 91 30.32 -16.49 4.14
N HIS A 92 30.09 -15.39 3.40
CA HIS A 92 31.17 -14.62 2.78
C HIS A 92 31.11 -13.12 3.10
N GLY A 93 30.09 -12.65 3.83
CA GLY A 93 29.90 -11.23 4.14
C GLY A 93 29.56 -10.37 2.93
N GLU A 94 29.28 -10.98 1.77
CA GLU A 94 29.03 -10.28 0.52
C GLU A 94 27.65 -9.62 0.51
N ARG A 95 27.58 -8.43 -0.09
CA ARG A 95 26.33 -7.69 -0.26
C ARG A 95 26.18 -7.27 -1.72
N GLY A 96 24.97 -7.44 -2.27
CA GLY A 96 24.61 -6.96 -3.60
C GLY A 96 24.89 -7.95 -4.74
N HIS A 97 24.54 -7.55 -5.97
CA HIS A 97 24.42 -8.48 -7.11
C HIS A 97 25.72 -8.80 -7.86
N ARG A 98 26.87 -8.30 -7.39
CA ARG A 98 28.17 -8.43 -8.08
C ARG A 98 29.14 -9.36 -7.39
N GLY A 99 28.83 -9.84 -6.19
CA GLY A 99 29.67 -10.78 -5.44
C GLY A 99 29.75 -12.13 -6.15
N CYS A 100 30.92 -12.76 -6.18
CA CYS A 100 31.09 -14.03 -6.88
C CYS A 100 30.29 -15.15 -6.21
N ASN A 101 30.16 -15.13 -4.88
CA ASN A 101 29.40 -16.14 -4.14
C ASN A 101 27.89 -15.96 -4.33
N PHE A 102 27.43 -14.72 -4.49
CA PHE A 102 26.05 -14.44 -4.90
C PHE A 102 25.76 -14.99 -6.30
N LEU A 103 26.65 -14.74 -7.27
CA LEU A 103 26.49 -15.22 -8.64
C LEU A 103 26.53 -16.76 -8.70
N ASP A 104 27.42 -17.39 -7.94
CA ASP A 104 27.50 -18.84 -7.79
C ASP A 104 26.18 -19.41 -7.23
N ALA A 105 25.67 -18.85 -6.13
CA ALA A 105 24.40 -19.27 -5.56
C ALA A 105 23.22 -19.11 -6.54
N CYS A 106 23.16 -18.00 -7.27
CA CYS A 106 22.17 -17.82 -8.35
C CYS A 106 22.30 -18.89 -9.44
N SER A 107 23.53 -19.20 -9.86
CA SER A 107 23.79 -20.23 -10.87
C SER A 107 23.37 -21.62 -10.39
N ARG A 108 23.65 -21.98 -9.13
CA ARG A 108 23.24 -23.27 -8.53
C ARG A 108 21.73 -23.46 -8.58
N MET A 109 20.97 -22.41 -8.25
CA MET A 109 19.51 -22.44 -8.25
C MET A 109 18.88 -22.19 -9.62
N GLY A 110 19.68 -21.93 -10.66
CA GLY A 110 19.20 -21.64 -12.01
C GLY A 110 18.41 -20.32 -12.12
N VAL A 111 18.70 -19.32 -11.29
CA VAL A 111 17.98 -18.02 -11.28
C VAL A 111 18.84 -16.87 -11.77
N SER A 112 18.20 -15.87 -12.36
CA SER A 112 18.89 -14.68 -12.86
C SER A 112 19.44 -13.83 -11.71
N PRO A 113 20.74 -13.45 -11.74
CA PRO A 113 21.33 -12.46 -10.84
C PRO A 113 20.70 -11.07 -10.99
N SER A 114 20.19 -10.77 -12.18
CA SER A 114 19.33 -9.62 -12.46
C SER A 114 17.89 -10.11 -12.36
N ALA A 115 17.40 -10.38 -11.14
CA ALA A 115 16.01 -10.78 -10.94
C ALA A 115 15.11 -9.79 -11.70
N ARG A 116 14.11 -10.33 -12.42
CA ARG A 116 13.14 -9.64 -13.31
C ARG A 116 12.25 -8.60 -12.61
N THR A 117 12.74 -7.98 -11.55
CA THR A 117 12.05 -7.01 -10.72
C THR A 117 11.55 -5.82 -11.53
N ASN A 118 12.31 -5.33 -12.52
CA ASN A 118 11.94 -4.13 -13.28
C ASN A 118 10.67 -4.28 -14.13
N GLU A 119 10.46 -5.43 -14.77
CA GLU A 119 9.29 -5.66 -15.64
C GLU A 119 8.05 -6.10 -14.85
N LEU A 120 8.27 -6.72 -13.69
CA LEU A 120 7.22 -7.29 -12.85
C LEU A 120 6.68 -6.33 -11.80
N PHE A 121 7.29 -5.15 -11.61
CA PHE A 121 6.76 -4.15 -10.68
C PHE A 121 5.28 -3.93 -11.02
N VAL A 122 4.42 -4.27 -10.05
CA VAL A 122 3.04 -3.78 -10.05
C VAL A 122 3.17 -2.28 -10.27
N GLU A 123 2.64 -1.78 -11.40
CA GLU A 123 2.64 -0.34 -11.69
C GLU A 123 2.32 0.37 -10.39
N ARG A 124 3.30 1.11 -9.86
CA ARG A 124 3.07 1.83 -8.61
C ARG A 124 1.96 2.81 -8.94
N GLU A 125 0.82 2.63 -8.29
CA GLU A 125 -0.33 3.50 -8.50
C GLU A 125 0.13 4.93 -8.24
N LYS A 126 0.25 5.70 -9.33
CA LYS A 126 0.76 7.05 -9.28
C LYS A 126 -0.30 7.93 -8.65
N TRP A 127 0.12 8.77 -7.72
CA TRP A 127 -0.69 9.84 -7.22
C TRP A 127 -0.59 10.98 -8.23
N TYR A 128 -1.69 11.27 -8.90
CA TYR A 128 -1.76 12.37 -9.84
C TYR A 128 -2.30 13.59 -9.14
N TYR A 129 -1.64 14.71 -9.37
CA TYR A 129 -2.00 16.02 -8.87
C TYR A 129 -2.07 16.98 -10.04
N ARG A 130 -2.94 17.98 -9.94
CA ARG A 130 -3.04 19.05 -10.92
C ARG A 130 -3.05 20.41 -10.24
N CYS A 131 -2.27 21.34 -10.79
CA CYS A 131 -2.30 22.72 -10.35
C CYS A 131 -3.62 23.40 -10.73
N ARG A 132 -4.30 24.03 -9.78
CA ARG A 132 -5.53 24.81 -10.04
C ARG A 132 -5.31 26.04 -10.91
N LYS A 133 -4.09 26.59 -10.92
CA LYS A 133 -3.78 27.87 -11.57
C LYS A 133 -3.34 27.68 -13.02
N CYS A 134 -2.32 26.87 -13.26
CA CYS A 134 -1.80 26.61 -14.62
C CYS A 134 -2.33 25.31 -15.24
N GLY A 135 -2.88 24.40 -14.45
CA GLY A 135 -3.34 23.11 -14.95
C GLY A 135 -2.25 22.06 -15.13
N ASP A 136 -0.99 22.38 -14.81
CA ASP A 136 0.12 21.44 -14.91
C ASP A 136 -0.11 20.21 -14.04
N SER A 137 0.32 19.07 -14.59
CA SER A 137 0.13 17.76 -13.98
C SER A 137 1.44 17.30 -13.34
N ILE A 138 1.34 16.90 -12.08
CA ILE A 138 2.45 16.37 -11.29
C ILE A 138 2.07 14.97 -10.87
N PHE A 139 2.98 14.01 -11.01
CA PHE A 139 2.78 12.66 -10.50
C PHE A 139 3.83 12.30 -9.46
N THR A 140 3.41 11.59 -8.43
CA THR A 140 4.31 11.08 -7.38
C THR A 140 3.98 9.63 -7.05
N TYR A 141 4.96 8.91 -6.51
CA TYR A 141 4.74 7.52 -6.04
C TYR A 141 4.29 7.44 -4.57
N ARG A 142 4.19 8.59 -3.90
CA ARG A 142 3.72 8.73 -2.50
C ARG A 142 2.86 9.99 -2.40
N PRO A 143 1.85 10.03 -1.51
CA PRO A 143 1.08 11.23 -1.28
C PRO A 143 1.99 12.40 -0.90
N LEU A 144 1.79 13.57 -1.50
CA LEU A 144 2.44 14.80 -1.06
C LEU A 144 1.92 15.18 0.33
N THR A 145 2.81 15.34 1.30
CA THR A 145 2.48 15.77 2.67
C THR A 145 2.68 17.27 2.89
N LYS A 146 3.49 17.91 2.04
CA LYS A 146 3.70 19.37 1.95
C LYS A 146 3.83 19.76 0.47
N VAL A 147 3.39 20.97 0.12
CA VAL A 147 3.35 21.47 -1.26
C VAL A 147 4.51 22.44 -1.47
N GLU A 148 5.46 22.08 -2.32
CA GLU A 148 6.68 22.88 -2.59
C GLU A 148 6.89 23.17 -4.09
N TYR A 149 6.05 22.64 -4.99
CA TYR A 149 6.38 22.61 -6.42
C TYR A 149 5.17 22.99 -7.30
N CYS A 150 5.07 24.27 -7.67
CA CYS A 150 4.47 24.72 -8.94
C CYS A 150 5.38 25.82 -9.51
N GLU A 151 5.87 25.65 -10.74
CA GLU A 151 6.71 26.66 -11.41
C GLU A 151 5.92 27.89 -11.87
N CYS A 152 4.61 27.92 -11.61
CA CYS A 152 3.69 29.01 -11.95
C CYS A 152 3.83 30.29 -11.10
N CYS A 153 4.96 30.44 -10.38
CA CYS A 153 5.37 31.59 -9.55
C CYS A 153 4.31 32.10 -8.57
N ALA A 154 3.41 31.24 -8.06
CA ALA A 154 2.44 31.59 -7.04
C ALA A 154 2.72 30.85 -5.72
N PRO A 155 2.52 31.48 -4.55
CA PRO A 155 2.69 30.81 -3.26
C PRO A 155 1.72 29.64 -3.12
N SER A 156 2.26 28.43 -2.96
CA SER A 156 1.50 27.20 -2.83
C SER A 156 0.80 27.11 -1.47
N ASP A 157 -0.54 27.13 -1.47
CA ASP A 157 -1.38 26.85 -0.30
C ASP A 157 -2.11 25.48 -0.43
N GLU A 158 -2.88 25.10 0.58
CA GLU A 158 -3.67 23.84 0.62
C GLU A 158 -4.69 23.70 -0.53
N SER A 159 -4.95 24.78 -1.27
CA SER A 159 -5.90 24.79 -2.39
C SER A 159 -5.23 24.52 -3.75
N MET A 160 -3.90 24.59 -3.85
CA MET A 160 -3.22 24.70 -5.14
C MET A 160 -3.09 23.40 -5.95
N LEU A 161 -2.86 22.25 -5.30
CA LEU A 161 -2.77 20.94 -5.97
C LEU A 161 -3.97 20.06 -5.63
N ILE A 162 -4.77 19.73 -6.64
CA ILE A 162 -5.91 18.81 -6.48
C ILE A 162 -5.44 17.41 -6.81
N LYS A 163 -5.68 16.44 -5.92
CA LYS A 163 -5.55 15.03 -6.27
C LYS A 163 -6.55 14.68 -7.37
N VAL A 164 -6.06 14.17 -8.49
CA VAL A 164 -6.86 13.75 -9.65
C VAL A 164 -6.66 12.26 -9.93
N THR A 165 -7.58 11.65 -10.67
CA THR A 165 -7.36 10.33 -11.27
C THR A 165 -6.61 10.45 -12.60
N LYS A 166 -6.11 9.34 -13.15
CA LYS A 166 -5.44 9.32 -14.45
C LYS A 166 -6.34 9.88 -15.57
N ASP A 167 -7.62 9.52 -15.57
CA ASP A 167 -8.61 9.97 -16.56
C ASP A 167 -8.95 11.46 -16.43
N GLN A 168 -8.71 12.04 -15.25
CA GLN A 168 -8.97 13.45 -14.99
C GLN A 168 -7.84 14.37 -15.48
N LEU A 169 -6.69 13.81 -15.87
CA LEU A 169 -5.56 14.57 -16.42
C LEU A 169 -5.88 15.21 -17.76
N SER A 170 -6.68 14.54 -18.59
CA SER A 170 -7.02 14.99 -19.94
C SER A 170 -8.18 15.98 -19.98
N ILE A 171 -8.85 16.24 -18.85
CA ILE A 171 -9.97 17.19 -18.79
C ILE A 171 -9.40 18.62 -18.90
N PRO A 172 -9.88 19.48 -19.82
CA PRO A 172 -9.48 20.89 -19.86
C PRO A 172 -9.67 21.58 -18.50
N LEU A 173 -8.76 22.47 -18.07
CA LEU A 173 -8.76 23.02 -16.70
C LEU A 173 -10.04 23.81 -16.39
N ASN A 174 -10.55 24.54 -17.37
CA ASN A 174 -11.83 25.26 -17.36
C ASN A 174 -13.05 24.34 -17.20
N GLU A 175 -12.93 23.08 -17.63
CA GLU A 175 -13.95 22.04 -17.49
C GLU A 175 -13.72 21.18 -16.24
N PHE A 176 -12.52 21.24 -15.67
CA PHE A 176 -12.13 20.53 -14.46
C PHE A 176 -12.79 21.14 -13.23
N ARG A 177 -14.05 20.75 -13.02
CA ARG A 177 -14.72 20.98 -11.74
C ARG A 177 -14.17 19.97 -10.76
N ALA A 178 -13.23 20.40 -9.93
CA ALA A 178 -12.85 19.70 -8.72
C ALA A 178 -14.12 19.45 -7.90
N ARG A 179 -14.80 18.32 -8.12
CA ARG A 179 -15.93 17.91 -7.29
C ARG A 179 -15.38 17.41 -5.96
N ILE A 180 -14.71 18.29 -5.22
CA ILE A 180 -14.85 18.27 -3.77
C ILE A 180 -16.15 19.03 -3.52
N ARG A 181 -17.29 18.43 -3.89
CA ARG A 181 -18.49 18.72 -3.12
C ARG A 181 -18.25 17.93 -1.85
N PRO A 182 -17.89 18.56 -0.71
CA PRO A 182 -17.82 17.83 0.54
C PRO A 182 -19.13 17.05 0.66
N LYS A 183 -19.03 15.78 1.01
CA LYS A 183 -20.21 14.93 1.16
C LYS A 183 -20.97 15.41 2.39
N ILE A 184 -21.79 16.44 2.22
CA ILE A 184 -22.55 17.05 3.30
C ILE A 184 -23.66 16.08 3.65
N SER A 185 -23.58 15.54 4.85
CA SER A 185 -24.65 14.75 5.44
C SER A 185 -25.66 15.69 6.05
N VAL A 186 -26.92 15.58 5.64
CA VAL A 186 -28.04 16.34 6.19
C VAL A 186 -28.81 15.41 7.12
N TYR A 187 -28.95 15.83 8.36
CA TYR A 187 -29.72 15.13 9.37
C TYR A 187 -30.99 15.90 9.69
N GLN A 188 -32.11 15.23 9.87
CA GLN A 188 -33.38 15.83 10.24
C GLN A 188 -33.81 15.32 11.62
N CYS A 189 -34.26 16.21 12.49
CA CYS A 189 -34.86 15.81 13.75
C CYS A 189 -36.22 15.13 13.50
N SER A 190 -36.42 13.94 14.05
CA SER A 190 -37.71 13.22 13.99
C SER A 190 -38.88 13.97 14.65
N LYS A 191 -38.59 14.84 15.62
CA LYS A 191 -39.60 15.55 16.43
C LYS A 191 -39.93 16.94 15.88
N CYS A 192 -38.93 17.76 15.59
CA CYS A 192 -39.14 19.15 15.17
C CYS A 192 -38.85 19.42 13.68
N GLY A 193 -38.42 18.41 12.91
CA GLY A 193 -38.14 18.54 11.48
C GLY A 193 -36.90 19.38 11.14
N ARG A 194 -36.15 19.88 12.13
CA ARG A 194 -34.97 20.72 11.90
C ARG A 194 -33.87 19.96 11.20
N GLU A 195 -33.30 20.59 10.17
CA GLU A 195 -32.14 20.07 9.47
C GLU A 195 -30.81 20.57 10.07
N VAL A 196 -29.84 19.66 10.15
CA VAL A 196 -28.45 19.93 10.53
C VAL A 196 -27.54 19.39 9.44
N ARG A 197 -26.70 20.26 8.88
CA ARG A 197 -25.74 19.92 7.83
C ARG A 197 -24.37 19.67 8.46
N ARG A 198 -23.73 18.55 8.16
CA ARG A 198 -22.39 18.21 8.66
C ARG A 198 -21.47 17.73 7.55
N TYR A 199 -20.19 18.09 7.70
CA TYR A 199 -19.09 17.61 6.84
C TYR A 199 -18.64 16.18 7.18
N LYS A 200 -18.89 15.72 8.41
CA LYS A 200 -18.60 14.37 8.89
C LYS A 200 -19.89 13.75 9.41
N ARG A 201 -20.17 12.50 9.03
CA ARG A 201 -21.28 11.74 9.59
C ARG A 201 -21.08 11.56 11.09
N TRP A 202 -22.16 11.59 11.85
CA TRP A 202 -22.13 11.14 13.23
C TRP A 202 -21.82 9.64 13.29
N SER A 203 -20.90 9.28 14.19
CA SER A 203 -20.62 7.89 14.56
C SER A 203 -21.74 7.32 15.42
N ASP A 204 -22.35 8.17 16.24
CA ASP A 204 -23.30 7.80 17.28
C ASP A 204 -24.67 8.45 17.02
N LYS A 205 -25.70 7.98 17.73
CA LYS A 205 -27.01 8.61 17.72
C LYS A 205 -26.93 9.97 18.42
N HIS A 206 -27.58 10.98 17.86
CA HIS A 206 -27.67 12.31 18.47
C HIS A 206 -29.11 12.77 18.56
N SER A 207 -29.46 13.41 19.67
CA SER A 207 -30.71 14.14 19.84
C SER A 207 -30.60 15.56 19.27
N CYS A 208 -31.74 16.15 18.93
CA CYS A 208 -31.76 17.55 18.50
C CYS A 208 -31.39 18.48 19.67
N ALA A 209 -30.31 19.25 19.52
CA ALA A 209 -29.83 20.19 20.53
C ALA A 209 -30.81 21.33 20.87
N LEU A 210 -31.89 21.53 20.11
CA LEU A 210 -32.96 22.46 20.49
C LEU A 210 -34.09 21.78 21.27
N CYS A 211 -34.48 20.57 20.86
CA CYS A 211 -35.53 19.85 21.56
C CYS A 211 -35.05 19.34 22.92
N HIS A 212 -33.77 18.97 23.01
CA HIS A 212 -33.12 18.44 24.22
C HIS A 212 -31.71 19.04 24.33
N PRO A 213 -31.59 20.31 24.75
CA PRO A 213 -30.30 20.97 24.88
C PRO A 213 -29.43 20.25 25.93
N GLY A 214 -28.35 19.62 25.47
CA GLY A 214 -27.38 18.93 26.33
C GLY A 214 -27.83 17.57 26.88
N VAL A 215 -29.01 17.06 26.49
CA VAL A 215 -29.53 15.77 26.95
C VAL A 215 -29.84 14.86 25.77
N PHE A 216 -29.37 13.61 25.83
CA PHE A 216 -29.70 12.59 24.85
C PHE A 216 -31.13 12.08 25.08
N ASP A 217 -31.93 12.03 24.02
CA ASP A 217 -33.31 11.52 24.04
C ASP A 217 -33.56 10.68 22.78
N GLU A 218 -33.90 9.40 22.98
CA GLU A 218 -34.17 8.43 21.93
C GLU A 218 -35.47 8.69 21.15
N THR A 219 -36.38 9.48 21.71
CA THR A 219 -37.62 9.90 21.04
C THR A 219 -37.38 11.06 20.07
N CYS A 220 -36.19 11.68 20.10
CA CYS A 220 -35.85 12.89 19.37
C CYS A 220 -34.55 12.77 18.57
N LEU A 221 -34.42 11.66 17.85
CA LEU A 221 -33.22 11.34 17.09
C LEU A 221 -33.07 12.19 15.84
N MET A 222 -31.83 12.54 15.54
CA MET A 222 -31.45 13.14 14.27
C MET A 222 -31.16 12.04 13.24
N THR A 223 -32.04 11.90 12.25
CA THR A 223 -31.97 10.86 11.21
C THR A 223 -31.27 11.38 9.97
N LEU A 224 -30.44 10.56 9.33
CA LEU A 224 -29.76 10.94 8.09
C LEU A 224 -30.79 10.96 6.94
N VAL A 225 -31.04 12.13 6.36
CA VAL A 225 -31.98 12.29 5.24
C VAL A 225 -31.28 12.45 3.89
N ARG A 226 -30.01 12.87 3.88
CA ARG A 226 -29.20 12.99 2.65
C ARG A 226 -27.72 12.79 2.96
N GLY A 227 -26.98 12.01 2.18
CA GLY A 227 -25.55 11.78 2.41
C GLY A 227 -24.78 11.13 1.28
#